data_AF-A0A2L0PPA7-F1
#
_entry.id   AF-A0A2L0PPA7-F1
#
_cell.length_a   1.000
_cell.length_b   1.000
_cell.length_c   1.000
_cell.angle_alpha   90.00
_cell.angle_beta   90.00
_cell.angle_gamma   90.00
#
_symmetry.space_group_name_H-M   'P 1'
#
loop_
_entity.id
_entity.type
_entity.pdbx_description
1 polymer ?
#
loop_
_entity_poly.entity_id
_entity_poly.type
_entity_poly.pdbx_seq_one_letter_code
_entity_poly.pdbx_strand_id
1 'polypeptide(L)'
;MGRPDVSKDVNGEEFELFVKLMREHSNIWSKLSCPERLSVTGPKALDSETRPYTDVAPFARRLMELFPERVLWGTDWPHPNLKDHMPDDGLLVEYIAQIAPTETERQQLLVDNPMRLYWPEEVA
;
A
#
# COMPACT_ATOMS: atom_id res chain seq x y z
N MET A 1 -4.71 6.61 -11.97
CA MET A 1 -4.37 5.92 -10.70
C MET A 1 -5.59 5.11 -10.28
N GLY A 2 -5.43 3.80 -10.06
CA GLY A 2 -6.48 2.97 -9.47
C GLY A 2 -6.58 3.29 -7.99
N ARG A 3 -7.72 3.83 -7.54
CA ARG A 3 -7.99 4.11 -6.13
C ARG A 3 -9.19 3.27 -5.74
N PRO A 4 -9.09 2.35 -4.77
CA PRO A 4 -10.27 1.69 -4.26
C PRO A 4 -11.19 2.72 -3.60
N ASP A 5 -12.50 2.53 -3.74
CA ASP A 5 -13.46 3.19 -2.87
C ASP A 5 -13.42 2.49 -1.50
N VAL A 6 -12.71 3.09 -0.54
CA VAL A 6 -12.49 2.51 0.79
C VAL A 6 -13.73 2.53 1.68
N SER A 7 -14.83 3.15 1.22
CA SER A 7 -16.13 3.06 1.89
C SER A 7 -16.87 1.75 1.58
N LYS A 8 -16.39 0.97 0.60
CA LYS A 8 -16.98 -0.31 0.19
C LYS A 8 -16.24 -1.51 0.81
N ASP A 9 -16.81 -2.69 0.64
CA ASP A 9 -16.20 -3.93 1.11
C ASP A 9 -14.89 -4.23 0.35
N VAL A 10 -13.89 -4.77 1.07
CA VAL A 10 -12.60 -5.19 0.50
C VAL A 10 -12.73 -6.35 -0.51
N ASN A 11 -13.85 -7.09 -0.48
CA ASN A 11 -14.25 -8.12 -1.45
C ASN A 11 -15.31 -7.62 -2.43
N GLY A 12 -15.61 -6.32 -2.44
CA GLY A 12 -16.62 -5.72 -3.30
C GLY A 12 -16.26 -5.83 -4.77
N GLU A 13 -17.28 -5.88 -5.63
CA GLU A 13 -17.13 -6.10 -7.08
C GLU A 13 -16.14 -5.15 -7.75
N GLU A 14 -16.14 -3.88 -7.32
CA GLU A 14 -15.27 -2.84 -7.90
C GLU A 14 -13.78 -3.08 -7.62
N PHE A 15 -13.41 -3.44 -6.39
CA PHE A 15 -12.02 -3.72 -6.08
C PHE A 15 -11.57 -5.06 -6.67
N GLU A 16 -12.48 -6.03 -6.76
CA GLU A 16 -12.22 -7.31 -7.42
C GLU A 16 -11.87 -7.15 -8.90
N LEU A 17 -12.32 -6.10 -9.59
CA LEU A 17 -11.86 -5.82 -10.96
C LEU A 17 -10.34 -5.54 -11.00
N PHE A 18 -9.78 -4.85 -10.00
CA PHE A 18 -8.34 -4.61 -9.91
C PHE A 18 -7.58 -5.89 -9.53
N VAL A 19 -8.12 -6.67 -8.58
CA VAL A 19 -7.56 -7.98 -8.22
C VAL A 19 -7.54 -8.92 -9.43
N LYS A 20 -8.61 -8.94 -10.22
CA LYS A 20 -8.70 -9.69 -11.47
C LYS A 20 -7.64 -9.25 -12.47
N LEU A 21 -7.48 -7.94 -12.69
CA LEU A 21 -6.45 -7.39 -13.56
C LEU A 21 -5.05 -7.88 -13.15
N MET A 22 -4.70 -7.81 -11.86
CA MET A 22 -3.41 -8.31 -11.37
C MET A 22 -3.26 -9.83 -11.54
N ARG A 23 -4.35 -10.59 -11.41
CA ARG A 23 -4.34 -12.05 -11.56
C ARG A 23 -4.14 -12.48 -13.01
N GLU A 24 -4.77 -11.79 -13.95
CA GLU A 24 -4.72 -12.11 -15.38
C GLU A 24 -3.41 -11.64 -16.04
N HIS A 25 -2.70 -10.69 -15.43
CA HIS A 25 -1.48 -10.12 -16.00
C HIS A 25 -0.32 -10.17 -14.99
N SER A 26 0.62 -11.08 -15.22
CA SER A 26 1.80 -11.29 -14.36
C SER A 26 2.77 -10.11 -14.33
N ASN A 27 2.74 -9.24 -15.35
CA ASN A 27 3.62 -8.07 -15.48
C ASN A 27 3.08 -6.80 -14.78
N ILE A 28 1.93 -6.87 -14.11
CA ILE A 28 1.38 -5.75 -13.35
C ILE A 28 1.84 -5.82 -11.89
N TRP A 29 2.29 -4.68 -11.37
CA TRP A 29 2.74 -4.46 -10.00
C TRP A 29 1.84 -3.42 -9.32
N SER A 30 1.73 -3.47 -8.00
CA SER A 30 0.95 -2.49 -7.22
C SER A 30 1.81 -1.84 -6.13
N LYS A 31 1.65 -0.51 -5.98
CA LYS A 31 2.21 0.21 -4.84
C LYS A 31 1.18 0.25 -3.71
N LEU A 32 1.52 -0.29 -2.54
CA LEU A 32 0.66 -0.29 -1.35
C LEU A 32 0.84 1.01 -0.54
N SER A 33 0.80 2.15 -1.23
CA SER A 33 1.17 3.47 -0.70
C SER A 33 0.01 4.45 -0.73
N CYS A 34 0.28 5.69 -0.30
CA CYS A 34 -0.64 6.82 -0.32
C CYS A 34 -1.95 6.65 0.49
N PRO A 35 -1.96 6.00 1.66
CA PRO A 35 -3.19 5.86 2.45
C PRO A 35 -3.78 7.22 2.89
N GLU A 36 -2.95 8.25 3.04
CA GLU A 36 -3.35 9.63 3.34
C GLU A 36 -4.22 10.27 2.26
N ARG A 37 -4.21 9.72 1.04
CA ARG A 37 -5.04 10.18 -0.09
C ARG A 37 -6.37 9.43 -0.21
N LEU A 38 -6.48 8.29 0.47
CA LEU A 38 -7.57 7.34 0.30
C LEU A 38 -8.48 7.30 1.52
N SER A 39 -7.91 7.46 2.71
CA SER A 39 -8.65 7.37 3.97
C SER A 39 -9.79 8.37 4.03
N VAL A 40 -10.94 7.90 4.48
CA VAL A 40 -12.17 8.70 4.67
C VAL A 40 -12.49 8.81 6.17
N THR A 41 -12.31 7.71 6.91
CA THR A 41 -12.70 7.57 8.33
C THR A 41 -11.56 7.12 9.24
N GLY A 42 -10.47 6.58 8.67
CA GLY A 42 -9.29 6.17 9.42
C GLY A 42 -8.58 7.35 10.08
N PRO A 43 -7.91 7.14 11.23
CA PRO A 43 -7.18 8.20 11.89
C PRO A 43 -5.98 8.62 11.04
N LYS A 44 -5.67 9.92 11.03
CA LYS A 44 -4.56 10.46 10.21
C LYS A 44 -3.22 10.16 10.88
N ALA A 45 -2.13 10.06 10.10
CA ALA A 45 -0.77 9.96 10.61
C ALA A 45 -0.30 11.31 11.19
N LEU A 46 -0.91 11.70 12.31
CA LEU A 46 -0.70 12.96 13.03
C LEU A 46 -0.76 12.68 14.54
N ASP A 47 -0.30 13.64 15.35
CA ASP A 47 -0.52 13.65 16.79
C ASP A 47 -0.13 12.36 17.53
N SER A 48 0.96 11.72 17.09
CA SER A 48 1.47 10.42 17.61
C SER A 48 0.55 9.21 17.38
N GLU A 49 -0.37 9.27 16.40
CA GLU A 49 -1.14 8.10 15.97
C GLU A 49 -0.24 7.04 15.34
N THR A 50 -0.12 5.89 15.99
CA THR A 50 0.75 4.78 15.56
C THR A 50 0.01 3.74 14.71
N ARG A 51 -1.30 3.89 14.52
CA ARG A 51 -2.10 3.02 13.67
C ARG A 51 -2.96 3.85 12.71
N PRO A 52 -2.35 4.63 11.80
CA PRO A 52 -3.08 5.52 10.90
C PRO A 52 -3.78 4.77 9.76
N TYR A 53 -4.80 5.41 9.17
CA TYR A 53 -5.49 5.03 7.94
C TYR A 53 -6.05 3.59 7.93
N THR A 54 -6.65 3.21 9.06
CA THR A 54 -7.17 1.85 9.31
C THR A 54 -8.26 1.39 8.34
N ASP A 55 -8.92 2.29 7.64
CA ASP A 55 -9.91 2.01 6.60
C ASP A 55 -9.27 1.67 5.24
N VAL A 56 -8.02 2.08 5.00
CA VAL A 56 -7.25 1.74 3.80
C VAL A 56 -6.47 0.43 3.98
N ALA A 57 -5.98 0.18 5.20
CA ALA A 57 -5.12 -0.96 5.53
C ALA A 57 -5.67 -2.33 5.03
N PRO A 58 -6.97 -2.66 5.13
CA PRO A 58 -7.51 -3.94 4.66
C PRO A 58 -7.31 -4.17 3.16
N PHE A 59 -7.42 -3.13 2.32
CA PHE A 59 -7.23 -3.23 0.87
C PHE A 59 -5.79 -3.53 0.52
N ALA A 60 -4.85 -2.79 1.12
CA ALA A 60 -3.43 -3.02 0.94
C ALA A 60 -2.99 -4.40 1.48
N ARG A 61 -3.52 -4.80 2.65
CA ARG A 61 -3.30 -6.12 3.24
C ARG A 61 -3.72 -7.24 2.30
N ARG A 62 -4.92 -7.15 1.70
CA ARG A 62 -5.41 -8.13 0.71
C ARG A 62 -4.44 -8.28 -0.47
N LEU A 63 -3.92 -7.17 -1.00
CA LEU A 63 -2.97 -7.22 -2.11
C LEU A 63 -1.62 -7.81 -1.71
N MET A 64 -1.14 -7.52 -0.49
CA MET A 64 0.05 -8.15 0.07
C MET A 64 -0.11 -9.68 0.16
N GLU A 65 -1.27 -10.15 0.61
CA GLU A 65 -1.56 -11.59 0.72
C GLU A 65 -1.70 -12.30 -0.62
N LEU A 66 -2.40 -11.67 -1.58
CA LEU A 66 -2.67 -12.27 -2.88
C LEU A 66 -1.49 -12.19 -3.85
N PHE A 67 -0.68 -11.14 -3.75
CA PHE A 67 0.38 -10.83 -4.69
C PHE A 67 1.69 -10.44 -3.98
N PRO A 68 2.19 -11.26 -3.03
CA PRO A 68 3.31 -10.88 -2.15
C PRO A 68 4.60 -10.55 -2.90
N GLU A 69 4.77 -11.08 -4.11
CA GLU A 69 5.92 -10.84 -4.98
C GLU A 69 5.75 -9.66 -5.96
N ARG A 70 4.56 -9.05 -6.04
CA ARG A 70 4.25 -8.00 -7.04
C ARG A 70 3.73 -6.72 -6.41
N VAL A 71 4.11 -6.50 -5.16
CA VAL A 71 3.76 -5.31 -4.39
C VAL A 71 5.01 -4.62 -3.88
N LEU A 72 4.96 -3.30 -3.77
CA LEU A 72 6.05 -2.50 -3.23
C LEU A 72 5.47 -1.29 -2.48
N TRP A 73 6.31 -0.57 -1.75
CA TRP A 73 5.90 0.60 -0.98
C TRP A 73 6.78 1.82 -1.25
N GLY A 74 6.26 3.01 -0.96
CA GLY A 74 6.99 4.28 -0.93
C GLY A 74 6.15 5.33 -0.23
N THR A 75 6.78 6.38 0.30
CA THR A 75 6.09 7.43 1.07
C THR A 75 5.16 8.30 0.21
N ASP A 76 5.49 8.48 -1.07
CA ASP A 76 4.92 9.52 -1.93
C ASP A 76 5.28 10.95 -1.49
N TRP A 77 6.32 11.12 -0.67
CA TRP A 77 6.90 12.42 -0.35
C TRP A 77 7.33 13.15 -1.63
N PRO A 78 7.05 14.47 -1.79
CA PRO A 78 6.55 15.43 -0.81
C PRO A 78 5.01 15.60 -0.79
N HIS A 79 4.25 14.52 -1.02
CA HIS A 79 2.79 14.47 -1.01
C HIS A 79 2.11 15.55 -1.88
N PRO A 80 2.45 15.67 -3.17
CA PRO A 80 1.92 16.73 -4.02
C PRO A 80 0.38 16.68 -4.11
N ASN A 81 -0.25 17.84 -4.18
CA ASN A 81 -1.72 17.99 -4.28
C ASN A 81 -2.53 17.40 -3.11
N LEU A 82 -1.90 17.08 -1.97
CA LEU A 82 -2.61 16.69 -0.76
C LEU A 82 -3.20 17.94 -0.10
N LYS A 83 -4.51 17.97 0.10
CA LYS A 83 -5.25 19.17 0.56
C LYS A 83 -5.77 19.07 1.98
N ASP A 84 -6.01 17.86 2.46
CA ASP A 84 -6.71 17.62 3.73
C ASP A 84 -5.76 17.70 4.94
N HIS A 85 -4.61 17.03 4.88
CA HIS A 85 -3.56 17.10 5.90
C HIS A 85 -2.21 16.74 5.29
N MET A 86 -1.09 17.21 5.85
CA MET A 86 0.23 16.65 5.56
C MET A 86 0.48 15.53 6.58
N PRO A 87 0.77 14.28 6.17
CA PRO A 87 1.12 13.24 7.13
C PRO A 87 2.46 13.57 7.80
N ASP A 88 2.63 13.15 9.04
CA ASP A 88 3.96 12.90 9.59
C ASP A 88 4.53 11.65 8.91
N ASP A 89 5.60 11.79 8.14
CA ASP A 89 6.22 10.68 7.40
C ASP A 89 6.69 9.53 8.33
N GLY A 90 7.10 9.85 9.57
CA GLY A 90 7.48 8.85 10.57
C GLY A 90 6.29 8.00 11.00
N LEU A 91 5.15 8.64 11.26
CA LEU A 91 3.90 7.93 11.56
C LEU A 91 3.33 7.21 10.32
N LEU A 92 3.55 7.74 9.12
CA LEU A 92 3.15 7.08 7.87
C LEU A 92 3.88 5.74 7.69
N VAL A 93 5.13 5.63 8.11
CA VAL A 93 5.88 4.36 8.06
C VAL A 93 5.26 3.30 8.97
N GLU A 94 4.60 3.66 10.08
CA GLU A 94 3.87 2.71 10.95
C GLU A 94 2.72 1.99 10.20
N TYR A 95 2.20 2.57 9.11
CA TYR A 95 1.24 1.91 8.23
C TYR A 95 1.75 0.59 7.67
N ILE A 96 3.07 0.46 7.42
CA ILE A 96 3.68 -0.75 6.84
C ILE A 96 3.42 -1.97 7.74
N ALA A 97 3.55 -1.80 9.06
CA ALA A 97 3.32 -2.89 10.01
C ALA A 97 1.87 -3.41 10.00
N GLN A 98 0.91 -2.58 9.56
CA GLN A 98 -0.49 -2.98 9.44
C GLN A 98 -0.74 -3.87 8.21
N ILE A 99 -0.02 -3.63 7.10
CA ILE A 99 -0.25 -4.31 5.81
C ILE A 99 0.73 -5.48 5.58
N ALA A 100 1.90 -5.44 6.22
CA ALA A 100 2.97 -6.43 6.20
C ALA A 100 3.44 -6.73 7.64
N PRO A 101 2.64 -7.46 8.44
CA PRO A 101 2.90 -7.71 9.86
C PRO A 101 4.14 -8.59 10.11
N THR A 102 4.53 -9.43 9.16
CA THR A 102 5.72 -10.30 9.32
C THR A 102 6.99 -9.68 8.75
N GLU A 103 8.14 -10.10 9.25
CA GLU A 103 9.45 -9.68 8.72
C GLU A 103 9.62 -10.10 7.25
N THR A 104 9.19 -11.32 6.90
CA THR A 104 9.20 -11.81 5.51
C THR A 104 8.38 -10.91 4.58
N GLU A 105 7.17 -10.51 4.99
CA GLU A 105 6.34 -9.63 4.17
C GLU A 105 6.98 -8.23 4.02
N ARG A 106 7.61 -7.71 5.07
CA ARG A 106 8.35 -6.43 4.99
C ARG A 106 9.57 -6.53 4.08
N GLN A 107 10.32 -7.63 4.16
CA GLN A 107 11.46 -7.90 3.28
C GLN A 107 11.02 -7.93 1.82
N GLN A 108 9.93 -8.63 1.51
CA GLN A 108 9.36 -8.65 0.16
C GLN A 108 8.94 -7.25 -0.30
N LEU A 109 8.13 -6.55 0.51
CA LEU A 109 7.54 -5.26 0.16
C LEU A 109 8.57 -4.14 -0.02
N LEU A 110 9.63 -4.13 0.80
CA LEU A 110 10.59 -3.02 0.90
C LEU A 110 11.92 -3.29 0.22
N VAL A 111 12.28 -4.56 -0.01
CA VAL A 111 13.61 -4.93 -0.53
C VAL A 111 13.48 -5.81 -1.77
N ASP A 112 13.00 -7.05 -1.62
CA ASP A 112 13.14 -8.05 -2.69
C ASP A 112 12.37 -7.63 -3.95
N ASN A 113 11.12 -7.16 -3.79
CA ASN A 113 10.28 -6.73 -4.89
C ASN A 113 10.82 -5.48 -5.61
N PRO A 114 11.12 -4.36 -4.92
CA PRO A 114 11.71 -3.20 -5.58
C PRO A 114 13.10 -3.49 -6.19
N MET A 115 13.93 -4.35 -5.58
CA MET A 115 15.21 -4.75 -6.15
C MET A 115 15.04 -5.48 -7.49
N ARG A 116 14.13 -6.48 -7.56
CA ARG A 116 13.84 -7.17 -8.83
C ARG A 116 13.26 -6.24 -9.90
N LEU A 117 12.53 -5.19 -9.49
CA LEU A 117 11.86 -4.29 -10.42
C LEU A 117 12.77 -3.18 -10.95
N TYR A 118 13.61 -2.58 -10.09
CA TYR A 118 14.41 -1.40 -10.43
C TYR A 118 15.90 -1.71 -10.62
N TRP A 119 16.43 -2.78 -10.02
CA TRP A 119 17.84 -3.20 -10.09
C TRP A 119 17.97 -4.71 -10.42
N PRO A 120 17.33 -5.19 -11.50
CA PRO A 120 17.36 -6.61 -11.84
C PRO A 120 18.78 -7.18 -12.03
N GLU A 121 19.75 -6.35 -12.41
CA GLU A 121 21.16 -6.69 -12.56
C GLU A 121 21.88 -7.02 -11.24
N GLU A 122 21.37 -6.56 -10.10
CA GLU A 122 21.96 -6.81 -8.77
C GLU A 122 21.41 -8.09 -8.11
N VAL A 123 20.35 -8.68 -8.67
CA VAL A 123 19.65 -9.87 -8.14
C VAL A 123 19.96 -11.14 -8.94
N ALA A 124 20.76 -11.04 -10.01
CA ALA A 124 21.12 -12.12 -10.93
C ALA A 124 22.19 -13.08 -10.39
#